data_AF-A0A973NYL8-F1
#
_entry.id   AF-A0A973NYL8-F1
#
_cell.length_a   1.000
_cell.length_b   1.000
_cell.length_c   1.000
_cell.angle_alpha   90.00
_cell.angle_beta   90.00
_cell.angle_gamma   90.00
#
_symmetry.space_group_name_H-M   'P 1'
#
loop_
_entity.id
_entity.type
_entity.pdbx_description
1 polymer ?
#
loop_
_entity_poly.entity_id
_entity_poly.type
_entity_poly.pdbx_seq_one_letter_code
_entity_poly.pdbx_strand_id
1 'polypeptide(L)'
;MNAQPTKIPTLAGLRAALQLAIGLELSTIPVYLTGLYSIREGRNTDTAQTIRSVVMEEMLHMTLAANVLNAIGEVPSPKPVDFLDRKHLSPIPAYPLDSPLISGIGTLELLPLSARAVDNYVQIEHPLHGAATLEAIPAAPDSYRTIGEFYHAIDLALNDPQICPDSLFEPVNQVPDNEYYGGAGDVVEVCDRKTARAAVQKIVDQGEGLPEEALHEPAKKVTDADRLASGWQMYSHYARFREIQTGRKFRPDQTAGETPAGALLLVDYNQVEPAEFVPRNGDGSPEAVALDEFDLAYSLLVDAVYAAFGGGISSRSEPPLTGLQVAVHAMYGLKHKAVALMRTPNPERPGRTLCPRFAYVALGGDRDKLIRRLEERSGSR
;
A
#
# COMPACT_ATOMS: atom_id res chain seq x y z
N MET A 1 -19.82 2.21 -27.05
CA MET A 1 -19.04 3.46 -26.91
C MET A 1 -18.08 3.21 -25.77
N ASN A 2 -16.80 3.01 -26.08
CA ASN A 2 -15.78 2.81 -25.04
C ASN A 2 -15.74 4.11 -24.23
N ALA A 3 -16.15 4.06 -22.96
CA ALA A 3 -16.04 5.20 -22.09
C ALA A 3 -14.55 5.53 -21.97
N GLN A 4 -14.10 6.66 -22.53
CA GLN A 4 -12.73 7.09 -22.31
C GLN A 4 -12.52 7.25 -20.79
N PRO A 5 -11.36 6.83 -20.26
CA PRO A 5 -11.06 6.98 -18.85
C PRO A 5 -11.20 8.45 -18.45
N THR A 6 -11.66 8.67 -17.22
CA THR A 6 -11.84 10.01 -16.65
C THR A 6 -10.52 10.77 -16.79
N LYS A 7 -10.53 11.91 -17.51
CA LYS A 7 -9.31 12.68 -17.76
C LYS A 7 -9.01 13.58 -16.56
N ILE A 8 -7.73 13.89 -16.37
CA ILE A 8 -7.25 14.89 -15.41
C ILE A 8 -6.90 16.16 -16.20
N PRO A 9 -7.75 17.21 -16.21
CA PRO A 9 -7.61 18.31 -17.18
C PRO A 9 -6.71 19.46 -16.72
N THR A 10 -6.19 19.44 -15.49
CA THR A 10 -5.45 20.57 -14.91
C THR A 10 -4.27 20.11 -14.07
N LEU A 11 -3.27 20.99 -13.91
CA LEU A 11 -2.11 20.76 -13.04
C LEU A 11 -2.54 20.52 -11.58
N ALA A 12 -3.51 21.28 -11.07
CA ALA A 12 -4.05 21.09 -9.74
C ALA A 12 -4.70 19.69 -9.59
N GLY A 13 -5.43 19.25 -10.61
CA GLY A 13 -5.97 17.88 -10.67
C GLY A 13 -4.89 16.81 -10.70
N LEU A 14 -3.78 17.03 -11.43
CA LEU A 14 -2.65 16.10 -11.48
C LEU A 14 -1.94 15.99 -10.13
N ARG A 15 -1.69 17.11 -9.45
CA ARG A 15 -1.12 17.11 -8.09
C ARG A 15 -2.03 16.41 -7.10
N ALA A 16 -3.34 16.67 -7.15
CA ALA A 16 -4.32 15.97 -6.32
C ALA A 16 -4.38 14.46 -6.63
N ALA A 17 -4.31 14.08 -7.90
CA ALA A 17 -4.25 12.66 -8.29
C ALA A 17 -3.01 11.98 -7.70
N LEU A 18 -1.81 12.55 -7.88
CA LEU A 18 -0.59 12.00 -7.32
C LEU A 18 -0.62 11.94 -5.78
N GLN A 19 -1.22 12.92 -5.12
CA GLN A 19 -1.44 12.88 -3.67
C GLN A 19 -2.36 11.71 -3.26
N LEU A 20 -3.44 11.48 -4.01
CA LEU A 20 -4.34 10.34 -3.79
C LEU A 20 -3.68 9.01 -4.18
N ALA A 21 -2.76 9.00 -5.14
CA ALA A 21 -1.99 7.82 -5.54
C ALA A 21 -1.11 7.33 -4.38
N ILE A 22 -0.37 8.23 -3.71
CA ILE A 22 0.38 7.89 -2.48
C ILE A 22 -0.55 7.25 -1.43
N GLY A 23 -1.78 7.77 -1.32
CA GLY A 23 -2.81 7.24 -0.42
C GLY A 23 -3.38 5.88 -0.82
N LEU A 24 -3.52 5.64 -2.13
CA LEU A 24 -3.97 4.37 -2.70
C LEU A 24 -2.95 3.27 -2.39
N GLU A 25 -1.66 3.51 -2.59
CA GLU A 25 -0.61 2.54 -2.25
C GLU A 25 -0.50 2.33 -0.72
N LEU A 26 -0.68 3.39 0.07
CA LEU A 26 -0.80 3.26 1.53
C LEU A 26 -2.01 2.42 1.95
N SER A 27 -3.07 2.34 1.13
CA SER A 27 -4.29 1.62 1.47
C SER A 27 -4.18 0.09 1.34
N THR A 28 -3.25 -0.41 0.52
CA THR A 28 -3.02 -1.85 0.36
C THR A 28 -2.06 -2.40 1.41
N ILE A 29 -1.10 -1.58 1.87
CA ILE A 29 -0.06 -1.98 2.84
C ILE A 29 -0.66 -2.56 4.14
N PRO A 30 -1.57 -1.90 4.88
CA PRO A 30 -2.18 -2.47 6.08
C PRO A 30 -2.98 -3.75 5.85
N VAL A 31 -3.62 -3.91 4.69
CA VAL A 31 -4.37 -5.12 4.31
C VAL A 31 -3.42 -6.32 4.25
N TYR A 32 -2.28 -6.16 3.58
CA TYR A 32 -1.24 -7.19 3.48
C TYR A 32 -0.50 -7.40 4.79
N LEU A 33 -0.16 -6.33 5.51
CA LEU A 33 0.49 -6.42 6.81
C LEU A 33 -0.37 -7.13 7.86
N THR A 34 -1.68 -6.97 7.82
CA THR A 34 -2.59 -7.69 8.72
C THR A 34 -2.50 -9.20 8.48
N GLY A 35 -2.53 -9.64 7.22
CA GLY A 35 -2.28 -11.04 6.87
C GLY A 35 -0.91 -11.51 7.33
N LEU A 36 0.14 -10.75 7.00
CA LEU A 36 1.53 -11.08 7.36
C LEU A 36 1.74 -11.23 8.87
N TYR A 37 1.26 -10.28 9.66
CA TYR A 37 1.48 -10.25 11.12
C TYR A 37 0.64 -11.26 11.88
N SER A 38 -0.45 -11.75 11.27
CA SER A 38 -1.24 -12.83 11.85
C SER A 38 -0.53 -14.20 11.77
N ILE A 39 0.46 -14.36 10.89
CA ILE A 39 1.20 -15.63 10.75
C ILE A 39 2.03 -15.88 12.02
N ARG A 40 1.88 -17.08 12.62
CA ARG A 40 2.68 -17.47 13.79
C ARG A 40 4.16 -17.57 13.44
N GLU A 41 5.00 -17.30 14.44
CA GLU A 41 6.45 -17.28 14.26
C GLU A 41 6.99 -18.62 13.73
N GLY A 42 7.83 -18.55 12.69
CA GLY A 42 8.39 -19.73 12.03
C GLY A 42 7.40 -20.54 11.17
N ARG A 43 6.17 -20.05 10.94
CA ARG A 43 5.14 -20.72 10.13
C ARG A 43 4.92 -20.00 8.81
N ASN A 44 4.35 -20.72 7.82
CA ASN A 44 4.05 -20.22 6.47
C ASN A 44 5.15 -19.32 5.90
N THR A 45 6.43 -19.71 6.06
CA THR A 45 7.58 -18.84 5.83
C THR A 45 7.63 -18.30 4.41
N ASP A 46 7.30 -19.14 3.44
CA ASP A 46 7.24 -18.77 2.03
C ASP A 46 6.18 -17.69 1.80
N THR A 47 4.94 -17.93 2.24
CA THR A 47 3.84 -16.94 2.20
C THR A 47 4.21 -15.64 2.91
N ALA A 48 4.84 -15.73 4.08
CA ALA A 48 5.27 -14.56 4.84
C ALA A 48 6.33 -13.74 4.09
N GLN A 49 7.22 -14.37 3.33
CA GLN A 49 8.20 -13.67 2.50
C GLN A 49 7.55 -13.06 1.26
N THR A 50 6.63 -13.76 0.61
CA THR A 50 5.88 -13.24 -0.54
C THR A 50 5.05 -12.01 -0.19
N ILE A 51 4.28 -12.06 0.90
CA ILE A 51 3.47 -10.91 1.34
C ILE A 51 4.39 -9.74 1.71
N ARG A 52 5.51 -10.02 2.40
CA ARG A 52 6.50 -8.99 2.73
C ARG A 52 7.08 -8.33 1.49
N SER A 53 7.43 -9.09 0.44
CA SER A 53 7.99 -8.50 -0.78
C SER A 53 6.99 -7.59 -1.48
N VAL A 54 5.71 -7.98 -1.56
CA VAL A 54 4.65 -7.11 -2.08
C VAL A 54 4.53 -5.84 -1.24
N VAL A 55 4.49 -5.94 0.09
CA VAL A 55 4.43 -4.74 0.97
C VAL A 55 5.60 -3.79 0.73
N MET A 56 6.81 -4.32 0.49
CA MET A 56 7.95 -3.45 0.16
C MET A 56 7.72 -2.74 -1.17
N GLU A 57 7.25 -3.44 -2.20
CA GLU A 57 6.92 -2.84 -3.50
C GLU A 57 5.84 -1.77 -3.40
N GLU A 58 4.80 -1.96 -2.57
CA GLU A 58 3.82 -0.88 -2.35
C GLU A 58 4.42 0.36 -1.68
N MET A 59 5.41 0.19 -0.81
CA MET A 59 6.17 1.31 -0.25
C MET A 59 7.09 1.98 -1.30
N LEU A 60 7.59 1.20 -2.27
CA LEU A 60 8.27 1.76 -3.43
C LEU A 60 7.30 2.60 -4.26
N HIS A 61 6.09 2.11 -4.51
CA HIS A 61 5.06 2.83 -5.28
C HIS A 61 4.69 4.16 -4.62
N MET A 62 4.50 4.17 -3.30
CA MET A 62 4.32 5.42 -2.54
C MET A 62 5.47 6.39 -2.76
N THR A 63 6.71 5.90 -2.74
CA THR A 63 7.93 6.70 -2.91
C THR A 63 8.02 7.28 -4.32
N LEU A 64 7.73 6.47 -5.34
CA LEU A 64 7.72 6.90 -6.74
C LEU A 64 6.65 7.98 -6.98
N ALA A 65 5.43 7.78 -6.50
CA ALA A 65 4.36 8.77 -6.59
C ALA A 65 4.72 10.09 -5.87
N ALA A 66 5.36 9.99 -4.70
CA ALA A 66 5.87 11.15 -3.96
C ALA A 66 6.98 11.90 -4.70
N ASN A 67 7.95 11.20 -5.29
CA ASN A 67 9.00 11.79 -6.10
C ASN A 67 8.45 12.57 -7.29
N VAL A 68 7.45 12.00 -8.00
CA VAL A 68 6.75 12.70 -9.10
C VAL A 68 6.02 13.93 -8.59
N LEU A 69 5.29 13.84 -7.47
CA LEU A 69 4.54 14.95 -6.89
C LEU A 69 5.46 16.12 -6.50
N ASN A 70 6.57 15.80 -5.82
CA ASN A 70 7.60 16.77 -5.48
C ASN A 70 8.18 17.44 -6.72
N ALA A 71 8.47 16.65 -7.76
CA ALA A 71 9.12 17.16 -8.95
C ALA A 71 8.26 18.18 -9.73
N ILE A 72 6.93 18.08 -9.63
CA ILE A 72 6.00 19.04 -10.24
C ILE A 72 5.58 20.16 -9.28
N GLY A 73 6.30 20.33 -8.16
CA GLY A 73 6.21 21.48 -7.27
C GLY A 73 5.14 21.41 -6.19
N GLU A 74 4.77 20.22 -5.72
CA GLU A 74 3.86 20.02 -4.58
C GLU A 74 4.49 19.05 -3.56
N VAL A 75 4.33 19.33 -2.26
CA VAL A 75 4.91 18.49 -1.21
C VAL A 75 3.86 17.48 -0.72
N PRO A 76 4.17 16.16 -0.69
CA PRO A 76 3.28 15.14 -0.16
C PRO A 76 2.76 15.47 1.25
N SER A 77 1.45 15.30 1.46
CA SER A 77 0.77 15.63 2.71
C SER A 77 -0.35 14.62 3.04
N PRO A 78 -0.59 14.30 4.33
CA PRO A 78 -1.73 13.48 4.72
C PRO A 78 -3.08 14.24 4.65
N LYS A 79 -3.08 15.51 4.21
CA LYS A 79 -4.27 16.37 4.20
C LYS A 79 -5.22 16.00 3.06
N PRO A 80 -6.55 16.16 3.25
CA PRO A 80 -7.51 15.98 2.18
C PRO A 80 -7.27 16.92 1.00
N VAL A 81 -7.56 16.44 -0.21
CA VAL A 81 -7.49 17.20 -1.46
C VAL A 81 -8.84 17.23 -2.16
N ASP A 82 -9.01 18.23 -3.02
CA ASP A 82 -10.11 18.25 -3.99
C ASP A 82 -9.61 17.59 -5.28
N PHE A 83 -10.39 16.68 -5.85
CA PHE A 83 -10.03 16.00 -7.08
C PHE A 83 -11.26 15.83 -7.96
N LEU A 84 -11.17 16.39 -9.18
CA LEU A 84 -12.32 16.56 -10.09
C LEU A 84 -13.44 17.33 -9.36
N ASP A 85 -14.69 16.88 -9.45
CA ASP A 85 -15.82 17.54 -8.75
C ASP A 85 -15.96 17.11 -7.29
N ARG A 86 -15.06 16.24 -6.78
CA ARG A 86 -15.12 15.72 -5.41
C ARG A 86 -14.25 16.53 -4.48
N LYS A 87 -14.80 16.77 -3.28
CA LYS A 87 -14.22 17.64 -2.27
C LYS A 87 -13.74 16.84 -1.07
N HIS A 88 -12.60 17.28 -0.51
CA HIS A 88 -12.07 16.76 0.75
C HIS A 88 -11.84 15.24 0.78
N LEU A 89 -11.29 14.70 -0.30
CA LEU A 89 -10.87 13.30 -0.34
C LEU A 89 -9.59 13.13 0.48
N SER A 90 -9.66 12.31 1.52
CA SER A 90 -8.51 11.97 2.35
C SER A 90 -7.56 11.02 1.60
N PRO A 91 -6.25 11.30 1.51
CA PRO A 91 -5.27 10.33 1.05
C PRO A 91 -4.95 9.27 2.12
N ILE A 92 -5.46 9.42 3.35
CA ILE A 92 -5.23 8.46 4.42
C ILE A 92 -6.41 7.48 4.52
N PRO A 93 -6.16 6.16 4.43
CA PRO A 93 -7.22 5.14 4.44
C PRO A 93 -7.83 4.98 5.84
N ALA A 94 -9.11 4.60 5.87
CA ALA A 94 -9.84 4.20 7.07
C ALA A 94 -10.54 2.87 6.80
N TYR A 95 -10.24 1.84 7.59
CA TYR A 95 -10.71 0.47 7.33
C TYR A 95 -11.98 0.10 8.10
N PRO A 96 -12.84 -0.78 7.52
CA PRO A 96 -12.80 -1.24 6.13
C PRO A 96 -13.01 -0.07 5.15
N LEU A 97 -12.32 -0.11 4.01
CA LEU A 97 -12.30 1.00 3.05
C LEU A 97 -12.94 0.56 1.72
N ASP A 98 -14.01 1.24 1.33
CA ASP A 98 -14.43 1.29 -0.07
C ASP A 98 -13.68 2.46 -0.72
N SER A 99 -12.82 2.16 -1.69
CA SER A 99 -12.00 3.20 -2.31
C SER A 99 -12.90 4.24 -2.99
N PRO A 100 -12.79 5.53 -2.61
CA PRO A 100 -13.50 6.55 -3.35
C PRO A 100 -12.92 6.66 -4.77
N LEU A 101 -11.65 6.32 -4.99
CA LEU A 101 -10.96 6.54 -6.25
C LEU A 101 -11.17 5.41 -7.27
N ILE A 102 -11.14 4.16 -6.80
CA ILE A 102 -11.13 2.96 -7.65
C ILE A 102 -12.38 2.11 -7.36
N SER A 103 -13.30 2.05 -8.31
CA SER A 103 -14.61 1.39 -8.11
C SER A 103 -14.52 -0.14 -8.15
N GLY A 104 -13.56 -0.71 -8.89
CA GLY A 104 -13.41 -2.15 -9.05
C GLY A 104 -12.66 -2.84 -7.92
N ILE A 105 -11.82 -2.12 -7.17
CA ILE A 105 -10.87 -2.70 -6.18
C ILE A 105 -11.57 -3.48 -5.04
N GLY A 106 -12.88 -3.26 -4.85
CA GLY A 106 -13.66 -3.86 -3.78
C GLY A 106 -13.39 -3.21 -2.42
N THR A 107 -13.90 -3.83 -1.36
CA THR A 107 -13.69 -3.35 0.01
C THR A 107 -12.36 -3.86 0.55
N LEU A 108 -11.49 -2.94 0.96
CA LEU A 108 -10.24 -3.26 1.62
C LEU A 108 -10.51 -3.56 3.11
N GLU A 109 -10.35 -4.83 3.49
CA GLU A 109 -10.58 -5.32 4.84
C GLU A 109 -9.27 -5.76 5.52
N LEU A 110 -9.17 -5.51 6.82
CA LEU A 110 -8.04 -5.98 7.64
C LEU A 110 -8.34 -7.39 8.16
N LEU A 111 -7.81 -8.40 7.47
CA LEU A 111 -8.07 -9.80 7.76
C LEU A 111 -6.80 -10.57 8.12
N PRO A 112 -6.85 -11.50 9.10
CA PRO A 112 -5.77 -12.45 9.28
C PRO A 112 -5.67 -13.35 8.04
N LEU A 113 -4.47 -13.93 7.83
CA LEU A 113 -4.20 -14.80 6.70
C LEU A 113 -5.21 -15.96 6.70
N SER A 114 -6.01 -15.99 5.65
CA SER A 114 -7.09 -16.95 5.41
C SER A 114 -7.31 -17.07 3.91
N ALA A 115 -8.04 -18.09 3.46
CA ALA A 115 -8.42 -18.19 2.05
C ALA A 115 -9.12 -16.90 1.56
N ARG A 116 -10.05 -16.37 2.36
CA ARG A 116 -10.74 -15.11 2.09
C ARG A 116 -9.80 -13.91 1.98
N ALA A 117 -8.81 -13.80 2.87
CA ALA A 117 -7.83 -12.73 2.79
C ALA A 117 -7.01 -12.82 1.50
N VAL A 118 -6.59 -14.03 1.11
CA VAL A 118 -5.84 -14.25 -0.13
C VAL A 118 -6.69 -13.98 -1.36
N ASP A 119 -7.98 -14.35 -1.36
CA ASP A 119 -8.92 -13.99 -2.44
C ASP A 119 -9.04 -12.48 -2.60
N ASN A 120 -9.13 -11.74 -1.48
CA ASN A 120 -9.12 -10.28 -1.51
C ASN A 120 -7.80 -9.73 -2.10
N TYR A 121 -6.64 -10.30 -1.75
CA TYR A 121 -5.35 -9.85 -2.30
C TYR A 121 -5.29 -10.09 -3.82
N VAL A 122 -5.74 -11.26 -4.29
CA VAL A 122 -5.82 -11.56 -5.71
C VAL A 122 -6.77 -10.61 -6.43
N GLN A 123 -7.90 -10.25 -5.82
CA GLN A 123 -8.83 -9.29 -6.40
C GLN A 123 -8.24 -7.88 -6.49
N ILE A 124 -7.57 -7.40 -5.44
CA ILE A 124 -6.93 -6.08 -5.43
C ILE A 124 -5.94 -5.97 -6.58
N GLU A 125 -5.11 -6.99 -6.78
CA GLU A 125 -4.04 -6.98 -7.79
C GLU A 125 -4.46 -7.51 -9.16
N HIS A 126 -5.71 -7.93 -9.36
CA HIS A 126 -6.16 -8.37 -10.67
C HIS A 126 -6.41 -7.13 -11.55
N PRO A 127 -5.95 -7.08 -12.82
CA PRO A 127 -6.11 -5.91 -13.70
C PRO A 127 -7.56 -5.46 -13.88
N LEU A 128 -8.50 -6.42 -13.84
CA LEU A 128 -9.95 -6.21 -13.90
C LEU A 128 -10.67 -6.40 -12.55
N HIS A 129 -9.94 -6.51 -11.44
CA HIS A 129 -10.48 -6.73 -10.10
C HIS A 129 -11.56 -7.83 -9.99
N GLY A 130 -11.31 -8.97 -10.64
CA GLY A 130 -12.22 -10.12 -10.65
C GLY A 130 -13.39 -10.02 -11.64
N ALA A 131 -13.54 -8.92 -12.38
CA ALA A 131 -14.49 -8.82 -13.48
C ALA A 131 -13.99 -9.52 -14.75
N ALA A 132 -14.92 -9.92 -15.61
CA ALA A 132 -14.61 -10.57 -16.88
C ALA A 132 -14.12 -9.59 -17.96
N THR A 133 -14.61 -8.34 -17.94
CA THR A 133 -14.18 -7.26 -18.82
C THR A 133 -14.19 -5.95 -18.05
N LEU A 134 -13.47 -4.94 -18.56
CA LEU A 134 -13.44 -3.61 -17.96
C LEU A 134 -14.84 -2.97 -17.90
N GLU A 135 -15.68 -3.15 -18.92
CA GLU A 135 -17.04 -2.59 -18.97
C GLU A 135 -17.97 -3.18 -17.93
N ALA A 136 -17.66 -4.37 -17.41
CA ALA A 136 -18.44 -4.99 -16.34
C ALA A 136 -18.19 -4.33 -14.97
N ILE A 137 -17.12 -3.55 -14.82
CA ILE A 137 -16.83 -2.79 -13.60
C ILE A 137 -17.65 -1.49 -13.61
N PRO A 138 -18.47 -1.24 -12.58
CA PRO A 138 -19.20 0.02 -12.47
C PRO A 138 -18.25 1.20 -12.47
N ALA A 139 -18.47 2.17 -13.37
CA ALA A 139 -17.80 3.46 -13.30
C ALA A 139 -18.65 4.41 -12.47
N ALA A 140 -18.18 4.76 -11.27
CA ALA A 140 -18.75 5.88 -10.55
C ALA A 140 -18.30 7.20 -11.21
N PRO A 141 -19.11 8.27 -11.14
CA PRO A 141 -18.67 9.60 -11.58
C PRO A 141 -17.38 10.01 -10.87
N ASP A 142 -16.46 10.61 -11.62
CA ASP A 142 -15.17 11.10 -11.11
C ASP A 142 -14.30 10.03 -10.42
N SER A 143 -14.53 8.75 -10.74
CA SER A 143 -13.70 7.62 -10.32
C SER A 143 -13.08 6.90 -11.54
N TYR A 144 -12.28 5.89 -11.23
CA TYR A 144 -11.69 4.95 -12.18
C TYR A 144 -12.16 3.54 -11.85
N ARG A 145 -12.25 2.65 -12.84
CA ARG A 145 -12.65 1.26 -12.62
C ARG A 145 -11.52 0.47 -11.98
N THR A 146 -10.30 0.70 -12.45
CA THR A 146 -9.10 -0.02 -12.02
C THR A 146 -8.02 0.97 -11.60
N ILE A 147 -7.04 0.51 -10.84
CA ILE A 147 -5.86 1.30 -10.47
C ILE A 147 -5.13 1.79 -11.74
N GLY A 148 -5.29 1.10 -12.86
CA GLY A 148 -4.47 1.26 -14.06
C GLY A 148 -5.10 2.22 -15.01
N GLU A 149 -6.44 2.24 -15.07
CA GLU A 149 -7.16 3.39 -15.62
C GLU A 149 -6.77 4.69 -14.88
N PHE A 150 -6.57 4.64 -13.56
CA PHE A 150 -6.16 5.80 -12.77
C PHE A 150 -4.72 6.25 -13.07
N TYR A 151 -3.75 5.33 -13.05
CA TYR A 151 -2.37 5.67 -13.41
C TYR A 151 -2.20 6.03 -14.88
N HIS A 152 -3.00 5.45 -15.78
CA HIS A 152 -3.04 5.86 -17.18
C HIS A 152 -3.50 7.32 -17.33
N ALA A 153 -4.50 7.75 -16.55
CA ALA A 153 -4.92 9.15 -16.56
C ALA A 153 -3.85 10.09 -16.01
N ILE A 154 -3.08 9.66 -14.99
CA ILE A 154 -1.90 10.39 -14.51
C ILE A 154 -0.84 10.49 -15.60
N ASP A 155 -0.50 9.40 -16.28
CA ASP A 155 0.50 9.38 -17.35
C ASP A 155 0.11 10.31 -18.52
N LEU A 156 -1.16 10.28 -18.93
CA LEU A 156 -1.69 11.19 -19.96
C LEU A 156 -1.55 12.66 -19.55
N ALA A 157 -1.87 13.01 -18.30
CA ALA A 157 -1.74 14.37 -17.78
C ALA A 157 -0.27 14.80 -17.62
N LEU A 158 0.61 13.90 -17.21
CA LEU A 158 2.07 14.12 -17.19
C LEU A 158 2.64 14.28 -18.60
N ASN A 159 2.04 13.67 -19.63
CA ASN A 159 2.52 13.75 -21.00
C ASN A 159 2.00 14.96 -21.77
N ASP A 160 0.95 15.64 -21.29
CA ASP A 160 0.39 16.82 -21.92
C ASP A 160 1.14 18.09 -21.46
N PRO A 161 1.87 18.81 -22.35
CA PRO A 161 2.58 20.03 -21.97
C PRO A 161 1.67 21.21 -21.58
N GLN A 162 0.38 21.16 -21.93
CA GLN A 162 -0.59 22.18 -21.52
C GLN A 162 -1.01 21.99 -20.05
N ILE A 163 -1.00 20.74 -19.56
CA ILE A 163 -1.31 20.41 -18.17
C ILE A 163 -0.04 20.46 -17.32
N CYS A 164 1.03 19.84 -17.79
CA CYS A 164 2.31 19.74 -17.11
C CYS A 164 3.43 20.18 -18.06
N PRO A 165 3.74 21.49 -18.17
CA PRO A 165 4.86 21.99 -18.97
C PRO A 165 6.21 21.54 -18.41
N ASP A 166 7.20 21.33 -19.29
CA ASP A 166 8.53 20.83 -18.90
C ASP A 166 9.26 21.74 -17.90
N SER A 167 8.96 23.04 -17.90
CA SER A 167 9.52 24.03 -16.98
C SER A 167 9.08 23.86 -15.53
N LEU A 168 8.17 22.92 -15.22
CA LEU A 168 7.75 22.61 -13.85
C LEU A 168 8.68 21.63 -13.16
N PHE A 169 9.38 20.78 -13.91
CA PHE A 169 10.16 19.70 -13.32
C PHE A 169 11.41 20.23 -12.63
N GLU A 170 11.45 20.08 -11.31
CA GLU A 170 12.59 20.41 -10.48
C GLU A 170 12.87 19.22 -9.55
N PRO A 171 14.10 18.69 -9.46
CA PRO A 171 14.42 17.50 -8.65
C PRO A 171 14.50 17.84 -7.15
N VAL A 172 13.41 18.35 -6.59
CA VAL A 172 13.28 18.75 -5.18
C VAL A 172 12.76 17.57 -4.37
N ASN A 173 13.24 17.42 -3.14
CA ASN A 173 12.79 16.40 -2.18
C ASN A 173 12.71 14.97 -2.74
N GLN A 174 13.58 14.64 -3.69
CA GLN A 174 13.64 13.29 -4.25
C GLN A 174 14.17 12.34 -3.18
N VAL A 175 13.48 11.23 -2.97
CA VAL A 175 14.02 10.09 -2.24
C VAL A 175 14.95 9.34 -3.20
N PRO A 176 16.26 9.26 -2.91
CA PRO A 176 17.20 8.57 -3.77
C PRO A 176 17.13 7.04 -3.57
N ASP A 177 17.59 6.30 -4.58
CA ASP A 177 17.56 4.84 -4.60
C ASP A 177 18.31 4.20 -3.41
N ASN A 178 19.46 4.77 -3.05
CA ASN A 178 20.29 4.27 -1.94
C ASN A 178 19.65 4.41 -0.56
N GLU A 179 18.58 5.21 -0.42
CA GLU A 179 17.82 5.36 0.81
C GLU A 179 16.63 4.41 0.90
N TYR A 180 16.20 3.83 -0.22
CA TYR A 180 15.11 2.87 -0.24
C TYR A 180 15.59 1.47 0.16
N TYR A 181 15.34 1.14 1.42
CA TYR A 181 15.75 -0.12 2.04
C TYR A 181 14.69 -1.20 1.82
N GLY A 182 14.49 -1.65 0.58
CA GLY A 182 13.46 -2.65 0.23
C GLY A 182 13.95 -3.87 -0.51
N GLY A 183 15.02 -3.76 -1.30
CA GLY A 183 15.48 -4.84 -2.18
C GLY A 183 14.43 -5.27 -3.22
N ALA A 184 13.40 -4.45 -3.42
CA ALA A 184 12.17 -4.72 -4.18
C ALA A 184 12.14 -3.89 -5.50
N GLY A 185 13.31 -3.73 -6.13
CA GLY A 185 13.53 -2.85 -7.27
C GLY A 185 14.09 -1.48 -6.87
N ASP A 186 14.33 -0.64 -7.88
CA ASP A 186 15.03 0.64 -7.73
C ASP A 186 14.09 1.85 -7.72
N VAL A 187 14.43 2.89 -6.96
CA VAL A 187 13.71 4.18 -7.00
C VAL A 187 14.09 4.96 -8.26
N VAL A 188 13.11 5.66 -8.83
CA VAL A 188 13.34 6.63 -9.90
C VAL A 188 13.36 8.02 -9.30
N GLU A 189 14.52 8.68 -9.35
CA GLU A 189 14.63 10.12 -9.09
C GLU A 189 14.09 10.87 -10.31
N VAL A 190 13.12 11.75 -10.07
CA VAL A 190 12.39 12.48 -11.10
C VAL A 190 13.02 13.86 -11.30
N CYS A 191 13.58 14.07 -12.48
CA CYS A 191 14.20 15.34 -12.87
C CYS A 191 13.57 15.96 -14.12
N ASP A 192 12.77 15.19 -14.86
CA ASP A 192 12.12 15.60 -16.10
C ASP A 192 10.84 14.78 -16.36
N ARG A 193 10.11 15.14 -17.42
CA ARG A 193 8.91 14.41 -17.84
C ARG A 193 9.19 12.93 -18.10
N LYS A 194 10.35 12.59 -18.66
CA LYS A 194 10.70 11.22 -19.05
C LYS A 194 10.84 10.34 -17.81
N THR A 195 11.58 10.81 -16.81
CA THR A 195 11.77 10.13 -15.52
C THR A 195 10.47 10.08 -14.72
N ALA A 196 9.63 11.12 -14.77
CA ALA A 196 8.31 11.11 -14.14
C ALA A 196 7.40 10.00 -14.68
N ARG A 197 7.31 9.88 -16.02
CA ARG A 197 6.53 8.83 -16.68
C ARG A 197 7.12 7.44 -16.44
N ALA A 198 8.45 7.33 -16.39
CA ALA A 198 9.12 6.07 -16.03
C ALA A 198 8.79 5.62 -14.60
N ALA A 199 8.68 6.55 -13.64
CA ALA A 199 8.25 6.25 -12.28
C ALA A 199 6.81 5.73 -12.25
N VAL A 200 5.88 6.38 -12.95
CA VAL A 200 4.47 5.93 -13.05
C VAL A 200 4.36 4.57 -13.73
N GLN A 201 5.09 4.36 -14.83
CA GLN A 201 5.07 3.07 -15.54
C GLN A 201 5.58 1.94 -14.63
N LYS A 202 6.60 2.21 -13.80
CA LYS A 202 7.13 1.22 -12.86
C LYS A 202 6.08 0.78 -11.84
N ILE A 203 5.27 1.71 -11.32
CA ILE A 203 4.15 1.40 -10.42
C ILE A 203 3.15 0.46 -11.10
N VAL A 204 2.75 0.78 -12.33
CA VAL A 204 1.80 -0.03 -13.11
C VAL A 204 2.36 -1.43 -13.41
N ASP A 205 3.64 -1.51 -13.81
CA ASP A 205 4.29 -2.79 -14.15
C ASP A 205 4.41 -3.75 -12.95
N GLN A 206 4.47 -3.21 -11.73
CA GLN A 206 4.66 -3.97 -10.49
C GLN A 206 3.33 -4.28 -9.77
N GLY A 207 2.41 -3.31 -9.69
CA GLY A 207 1.17 -3.36 -8.91
C GLY A 207 0.08 -4.27 -9.50
N GLU A 208 -0.71 -3.76 -10.45
CA GLU A 208 -1.99 -4.32 -10.94
C GLU A 208 -1.96 -5.67 -11.66
N GLY A 209 -0.84 -6.37 -11.62
CA GLY A 209 -0.66 -7.53 -12.46
C GLY A 209 -0.11 -7.16 -13.83
N LEU A 210 -0.23 -8.09 -14.76
CA LEU A 210 0.14 -7.88 -16.15
C LEU A 210 -1.02 -7.15 -16.86
N PRO A 211 -0.78 -6.17 -17.75
CA PRO A 211 -1.80 -5.67 -18.67
C PRO A 211 -2.59 -6.84 -19.30
N GLU A 212 -3.86 -6.65 -19.67
CA GLU A 212 -4.70 -7.74 -20.22
C GLU A 212 -4.00 -8.45 -21.38
N GLU A 213 -3.31 -7.69 -22.24
CA GLU A 213 -2.52 -8.22 -23.34
C GLU A 213 -1.38 -9.14 -22.88
N ALA A 214 -0.76 -8.79 -21.74
CA ALA A 214 0.34 -9.53 -21.12
C ALA A 214 -0.13 -10.72 -20.26
N LEU A 215 -1.44 -10.86 -19.95
CA LEU A 215 -1.99 -12.10 -19.36
C LEU A 215 -1.83 -13.31 -20.30
N HIS A 216 -1.75 -13.06 -21.61
CA HIS A 216 -1.54 -14.07 -22.65
C HIS A 216 -0.05 -14.29 -22.99
N GLU A 217 0.85 -13.46 -22.46
CA GLU A 217 2.29 -13.63 -22.64
C GLU A 217 2.84 -14.63 -21.62
N PRO A 218 3.89 -15.41 -21.96
CA PRO A 218 4.59 -16.24 -20.99
C PRO A 218 4.99 -15.39 -19.78
N ALA A 219 4.75 -15.87 -18.56
CA ALA A 219 5.22 -15.16 -17.37
C ALA A 219 6.70 -14.86 -17.55
N LYS A 220 7.09 -13.60 -17.30
CA LYS A 220 8.43 -13.07 -17.57
C LYS A 220 9.49 -14.13 -17.32
N LYS A 221 10.32 -14.40 -18.33
CA LYS A 221 11.44 -15.34 -18.19
C LYS A 221 12.39 -14.77 -17.14
N VAL A 222 12.24 -15.27 -15.92
CA VAL A 222 12.89 -14.73 -14.72
C VAL A 222 14.40 -14.80 -14.90
N THR A 223 15.03 -13.64 -14.96
CA THR A 223 16.49 -13.50 -14.97
C THR A 223 17.02 -13.44 -13.54
N ASP A 224 18.33 -13.53 -13.35
CA ASP A 224 18.93 -13.39 -12.01
C ASP A 224 18.68 -11.99 -11.40
N ALA A 225 18.43 -10.97 -12.23
CA ALA A 225 18.04 -9.64 -11.78
C ALA A 225 16.61 -9.61 -11.21
N ASP A 226 15.77 -10.57 -11.58
CA ASP A 226 14.40 -10.72 -11.09
C ASP A 226 14.33 -11.68 -9.89
N ARG A 227 15.49 -12.08 -9.33
CA ARG A 227 15.56 -12.99 -8.19
C ARG A 227 15.93 -12.22 -6.93
N LEU A 228 15.04 -12.23 -5.95
CA LEU A 228 15.40 -11.86 -4.57
C LEU A 228 16.51 -12.80 -4.06
N ALA A 229 17.32 -12.34 -3.10
CA ALA A 229 18.40 -13.13 -2.50
C ALA A 229 17.94 -14.48 -1.89
N SER A 230 16.64 -14.64 -1.64
CA SER A 230 15.97 -15.86 -1.21
C SER A 230 15.63 -16.85 -2.35
N GLY A 231 15.98 -16.52 -3.61
CA GLY A 231 15.70 -17.31 -4.80
C GLY A 231 14.31 -17.08 -5.43
N TRP A 232 13.53 -16.14 -4.88
CA TRP A 232 12.17 -15.80 -5.30
C TRP A 232 12.13 -14.95 -6.55
N GLN A 233 11.19 -15.25 -7.43
CA GLN A 233 11.04 -14.58 -8.72
C GLN A 233 10.09 -13.37 -8.56
N MET A 234 10.55 -12.18 -8.92
CA MET A 234 9.77 -10.94 -8.92
C MET A 234 8.77 -10.95 -10.08
N TYR A 235 7.66 -11.64 -9.87
CA TYR A 235 6.46 -11.48 -10.70
C TYR A 235 5.65 -10.26 -10.25
N SER A 236 4.63 -9.90 -11.04
CA SER A 236 3.59 -8.96 -10.60
C SER A 236 2.92 -9.43 -9.30
N HIS A 237 2.32 -8.50 -8.55
CA HIS A 237 1.67 -8.81 -7.27
C HIS A 237 0.58 -9.88 -7.43
N TYR A 238 -0.23 -9.75 -8.50
CA TYR A 238 -1.24 -10.73 -8.89
C TYR A 238 -0.71 -12.16 -8.91
N ALA A 239 0.38 -12.39 -9.66
CA ALA A 239 0.94 -13.73 -9.82
C ALA A 239 1.42 -14.30 -8.47
N ARG A 240 2.09 -13.47 -7.66
CA ARG A 240 2.52 -13.88 -6.31
C ARG A 240 1.36 -14.28 -5.41
N PHE A 241 0.26 -13.53 -5.40
CA PHE A 241 -0.91 -13.90 -4.62
C PHE A 241 -1.66 -15.09 -5.20
N ARG A 242 -1.65 -15.29 -6.53
CA ARG A 242 -2.17 -16.50 -7.17
C ARG A 242 -1.40 -17.75 -6.79
N GLU A 243 -0.09 -17.66 -6.56
CA GLU A 243 0.67 -18.81 -6.05
C GLU A 243 0.21 -19.20 -4.64
N ILE A 244 -0.05 -18.21 -3.78
CA ILE A 244 -0.59 -18.42 -2.43
C ILE A 244 -2.01 -18.98 -2.51
N GLN A 245 -2.87 -18.43 -3.36
CA GLN A 245 -4.27 -18.84 -3.53
C GLN A 245 -4.40 -20.29 -3.97
N THR A 246 -3.53 -20.71 -4.90
CA THR A 246 -3.58 -22.06 -5.50
C THR A 246 -2.72 -23.08 -4.75
N GLY A 247 -1.86 -22.61 -3.83
CA GLY A 247 -0.91 -23.43 -3.10
C GLY A 247 0.20 -24.00 -3.98
N ARG A 248 0.50 -23.37 -5.12
CA ARG A 248 1.50 -23.81 -6.09
C ARG A 248 2.20 -22.62 -6.74
N LYS A 249 3.49 -22.77 -7.02
CA LYS A 249 4.27 -21.79 -7.78
C LYS A 249 3.96 -21.87 -9.27
N PHE A 250 4.13 -20.77 -10.01
CA PHE A 250 4.14 -20.81 -11.47
C PHE A 250 5.38 -21.58 -11.96
N ARG A 251 5.22 -22.30 -13.07
CA ARG A 251 6.39 -22.80 -13.80
C ARG A 251 6.92 -21.72 -14.75
N PRO A 252 8.20 -21.78 -15.15
CA PRO A 252 8.79 -20.78 -16.04
C PRO A 252 8.17 -20.70 -17.45
N ASP A 253 7.38 -21.71 -17.85
CA ASP A 253 6.71 -21.80 -19.15
C ASP A 253 5.22 -21.41 -19.09
N GLN A 254 4.68 -21.11 -17.90
CA GLN A 254 3.28 -20.70 -17.73
C GLN A 254 3.11 -19.20 -17.90
N THR A 255 1.94 -18.80 -18.38
CA THR A 255 1.43 -17.42 -18.37
C THR A 255 0.77 -17.11 -17.02
N ALA A 256 0.62 -15.82 -16.67
CA ALA A 256 -0.02 -15.43 -15.41
C ALA A 256 -1.54 -15.74 -15.39
N GLY A 257 -2.18 -15.83 -16.57
CA GLY A 257 -3.59 -16.21 -16.70
C GLY A 257 -3.86 -17.71 -16.46
N GLU A 258 -2.82 -18.55 -16.46
CA GLU A 258 -2.96 -19.97 -16.18
C GLU A 258 -3.05 -20.29 -14.68
N THR A 259 -3.50 -21.50 -14.34
CA THR A 259 -3.43 -21.99 -12.96
C THR A 259 -2.01 -22.49 -12.66
N PRO A 260 -1.34 -21.99 -11.60
CA PRO A 260 0.00 -22.44 -11.22
C PRO A 260 0.12 -23.96 -11.09
N ALA A 261 1.09 -24.55 -11.78
CA ALA A 261 1.29 -26.00 -11.84
C ALA A 261 2.68 -26.45 -11.36
N GLY A 262 3.48 -25.54 -10.80
CA GLY A 262 4.83 -25.77 -10.31
C GLY A 262 4.90 -26.42 -8.93
N ALA A 263 5.97 -26.09 -8.21
CA ALA A 263 6.25 -26.62 -6.88
C ALA A 263 5.13 -26.26 -5.88
N LEU A 264 4.91 -27.13 -4.89
CA LEU A 264 3.92 -26.86 -3.84
C LEU A 264 4.35 -25.66 -2.97
N LEU A 265 3.38 -24.82 -2.65
CA LEU A 265 3.47 -23.70 -1.73
C LEU A 265 2.30 -23.81 -0.74
N LEU A 266 2.40 -24.75 0.19
CA LEU A 266 1.28 -25.03 1.10
C LEU A 266 1.14 -23.92 2.14
N VAL A 267 -0.09 -23.47 2.35
CA VAL A 267 -0.46 -22.50 3.38
C VAL A 267 -1.23 -23.23 4.48
N ASP A 268 -0.70 -23.24 5.70
CA ASP A 268 -1.42 -23.76 6.87
C ASP A 268 -2.16 -22.61 7.57
N TYR A 269 -3.44 -22.44 7.24
CA TYR A 269 -4.30 -21.42 7.85
C TYR A 269 -4.58 -21.66 9.34
N ASN A 270 -4.22 -22.82 9.91
CA ASN A 270 -4.34 -23.06 11.36
C ASN A 270 -3.13 -22.52 12.14
N GLN A 271 -2.08 -22.09 11.46
CA GLN A 271 -0.87 -21.48 12.04
C GLN A 271 -0.92 -19.96 11.99
N VAL A 272 -2.11 -19.42 12.17
CA VAL A 272 -2.42 -17.99 12.09
C VAL A 272 -3.17 -17.59 13.36
N GLU A 273 -2.88 -16.40 13.89
CA GLU A 273 -3.65 -15.85 14.99
C GLU A 273 -5.05 -15.43 14.53
N PRO A 274 -6.12 -15.80 15.26
CA PRO A 274 -7.50 -15.56 14.86
C PRO A 274 -7.92 -14.11 15.16
N ALA A 275 -7.15 -13.13 14.68
CA ALA A 275 -7.36 -11.72 14.90
C ALA A 275 -8.70 -11.26 14.29
N GLU A 276 -9.46 -10.48 15.06
CA GLU A 276 -10.75 -9.94 14.64
C GLU A 276 -10.71 -8.40 14.71
N PHE A 277 -11.10 -7.75 13.61
CA PHE A 277 -11.20 -6.30 13.54
C PHE A 277 -12.34 -5.80 14.43
N VAL A 278 -12.03 -4.79 15.25
CA VAL A 278 -13.01 -4.11 16.09
C VAL A 278 -12.85 -2.60 15.86
N PRO A 279 -13.92 -1.88 15.47
CA PRO A 279 -13.86 -0.43 15.31
C PRO A 279 -13.61 0.24 16.67
N ARG A 280 -13.12 1.48 16.64
CA ARG A 280 -12.87 2.25 17.86
C ARG A 280 -14.18 2.48 18.62
N ASN A 281 -14.28 1.94 19.82
CA ASN A 281 -15.47 2.01 20.69
C ASN A 281 -15.28 2.94 21.91
N GLY A 282 -14.03 3.27 22.27
CA GLY A 282 -13.70 4.28 23.30
C GLY A 282 -14.05 3.88 24.74
N ASP A 283 -14.25 2.59 25.02
CA ASP A 283 -14.70 2.09 26.33
C ASP A 283 -13.65 2.15 27.44
N GLY A 284 -12.37 2.39 27.09
CA GLY A 284 -11.27 2.51 28.05
C GLY A 284 -10.85 1.18 28.70
N SER A 285 -11.27 0.03 28.16
CA SER A 285 -10.72 -1.28 28.53
C SER A 285 -9.20 -1.35 28.27
N PRO A 286 -8.45 -2.25 28.93
CA PRO A 286 -7.03 -2.47 28.61
C PRO A 286 -6.79 -2.77 27.12
N GLU A 287 -7.68 -3.53 26.49
CA GLU A 287 -7.64 -3.89 25.08
C GLU A 287 -7.88 -2.69 24.18
N ALA A 288 -8.89 -1.87 24.47
CA ALA A 288 -9.14 -0.63 23.74
C ALA A 288 -7.97 0.35 23.87
N VAL A 289 -7.32 0.41 25.04
CA VAL A 289 -6.10 1.22 25.24
C VAL A 289 -4.94 0.68 24.39
N ALA A 290 -4.71 -0.62 24.36
CA ALA A 290 -3.65 -1.21 23.53
C ALA A 290 -3.86 -0.95 22.03
N LEU A 291 -5.12 -1.00 21.57
CA LEU A 291 -5.49 -0.62 20.19
C LEU A 291 -5.29 0.88 19.93
N ASP A 292 -5.63 1.74 20.90
CA ASP A 292 -5.42 3.19 20.82
C ASP A 292 -3.92 3.56 20.80
N GLU A 293 -3.08 2.85 21.55
CA GLU A 293 -1.62 2.99 21.49
C GLU A 293 -1.05 2.57 20.13
N PHE A 294 -1.60 1.50 19.54
CA PHE A 294 -1.22 1.07 18.20
C PHE A 294 -1.58 2.12 17.15
N ASP A 295 -2.80 2.66 17.20
CA ASP A 295 -3.25 3.69 16.25
C ASP A 295 -2.44 4.99 16.40
N LEU A 296 -2.06 5.37 17.61
CA LEU A 296 -1.15 6.50 17.81
C LEU A 296 0.22 6.24 17.17
N ALA A 297 0.79 5.05 17.38
CA ALA A 297 2.07 4.67 16.79
C ALA A 297 2.00 4.64 15.26
N TYR A 298 0.92 4.09 14.69
CA TYR A 298 0.67 4.11 13.25
C TYR A 298 0.54 5.54 12.73
N SER A 299 -0.21 6.40 13.42
CA SER A 299 -0.39 7.79 13.01
C SER A 299 0.94 8.54 12.98
N LEU A 300 1.82 8.32 13.97
CA LEU A 300 3.15 8.93 14.02
C LEU A 300 4.05 8.41 12.90
N LEU A 301 3.95 7.12 12.56
CA LEU A 301 4.66 6.55 11.42
C LEU A 301 4.20 7.19 10.10
N VAL A 302 2.88 7.30 9.87
CA VAL A 302 2.32 7.93 8.67
C VAL A 302 2.82 9.37 8.53
N ASP A 303 2.77 10.16 9.61
CA ASP A 303 3.29 11.54 9.58
C ASP A 303 4.79 11.58 9.26
N ALA A 304 5.57 10.66 9.83
CA ALA A 304 7.01 10.56 9.56
C ALA A 304 7.31 10.19 8.11
N VAL A 305 6.53 9.29 7.50
CA VAL A 305 6.66 8.92 6.08
C VAL A 305 6.36 10.12 5.18
N TYR A 306 5.23 10.81 5.40
CA TYR A 306 4.91 12.02 4.61
C TYR A 306 5.93 13.14 4.81
N ALA A 307 6.44 13.33 6.03
CA ALA A 307 7.51 14.29 6.29
C ALA A 307 8.82 13.91 5.59
N ALA A 308 9.16 12.61 5.55
CA ALA A 308 10.33 12.11 4.84
C ALA A 308 10.22 12.38 3.34
N PHE A 309 9.06 12.09 2.74
CA PHE A 309 8.78 12.43 1.34
C PHE A 309 8.85 13.94 1.07
N GLY A 310 8.59 14.78 2.05
CA GLY A 310 8.77 16.23 1.94
C GLY A 310 10.19 16.74 2.17
N GLY A 311 11.21 15.86 2.25
CA GLY A 311 12.61 16.22 2.51
C GLY A 311 12.96 16.43 3.99
N GLY A 312 12.09 16.02 4.91
CA GLY A 312 12.32 16.16 6.35
C GLY A 312 13.42 15.22 6.88
N ILE A 313 14.49 15.79 7.44
CA ILE A 313 15.50 15.05 8.21
C ILE A 313 15.00 14.91 9.65
N SER A 314 14.87 13.68 10.16
CA SER A 314 14.14 13.43 11.40
C SER A 314 14.99 12.97 12.58
N SER A 315 16.32 12.89 12.46
CA SER A 315 17.18 12.37 13.53
C SER A 315 18.24 13.35 14.04
N ARG A 316 18.43 13.37 15.36
CA ARG A 316 19.59 13.98 16.04
C ARG A 316 20.77 12.99 16.25
N SER A 317 20.70 11.81 15.65
CA SER A 317 21.77 10.79 15.72
C SER A 317 23.01 11.20 14.94
N GLU A 318 24.17 10.64 15.29
CA GLU A 318 25.39 10.71 14.48
C GLU A 318 25.79 9.31 13.96
N PRO A 319 25.82 9.08 12.63
CA PRO A 319 25.40 10.02 11.57
C PRO A 319 23.87 10.27 11.58
N PRO A 320 23.41 11.41 11.04
CA PRO A 320 21.98 11.72 10.95
C PRO A 320 21.30 10.72 10.02
N LEU A 321 20.25 10.06 10.52
CA LEU A 321 19.40 9.20 9.71
C LEU A 321 18.47 10.05 8.84
N THR A 322 18.23 9.62 7.62
CA THR A 322 17.26 10.26 6.72
C THR A 322 15.84 10.03 7.23
N GLY A 323 14.88 10.84 6.77
CA GLY A 323 13.48 10.71 7.20
C GLY A 323 12.93 9.30 6.96
N LEU A 324 13.27 8.69 5.82
CA LEU A 324 12.81 7.36 5.46
C LEU A 324 13.45 6.28 6.34
N GLN A 325 14.74 6.42 6.68
CA GLN A 325 15.39 5.52 7.63
C GLN A 325 14.73 5.56 9.01
N VAL A 326 14.33 6.75 9.50
CA VAL A 326 13.58 6.88 10.76
C VAL A 326 12.22 6.20 10.67
N ALA A 327 11.50 6.39 9.56
CA ALA A 327 10.22 5.71 9.31
C ALA A 327 10.38 4.19 9.29
N VAL A 328 11.42 3.65 8.64
CA VAL A 328 11.73 2.21 8.63
C VAL A 328 11.99 1.67 10.04
N HIS A 329 12.72 2.40 10.90
CA HIS A 329 12.88 2.00 12.30
C HIS A 329 11.53 1.98 13.05
N ALA A 330 10.70 2.99 12.85
CA ALA A 330 9.36 3.04 13.45
C ALA A 330 8.46 1.90 12.96
N MET A 331 8.60 1.43 11.72
CA MET A 331 7.89 0.25 11.20
C MET A 331 8.21 -1.03 11.98
N TYR A 332 9.47 -1.25 12.39
CA TYR A 332 9.80 -2.40 13.23
C TYR A 332 9.09 -2.34 14.59
N GLY A 333 9.05 -1.15 15.20
CA GLY A 333 8.28 -0.93 16.42
C GLY A 333 6.78 -1.21 16.24
N LEU A 334 6.21 -0.74 15.12
CA LEU A 334 4.81 -0.97 14.77
C LEU A 334 4.51 -2.46 14.57
N LYS A 335 5.40 -3.20 13.88
CA LYS A 335 5.29 -4.66 13.73
C LYS A 335 5.19 -5.36 15.08
N HIS A 336 6.07 -5.03 16.03
CA HIS A 336 6.05 -5.66 17.35
C HIS A 336 4.72 -5.40 18.08
N LYS A 337 4.19 -4.17 18.01
CA LYS A 337 2.88 -3.84 18.57
C LYS A 337 1.74 -4.61 17.88
N ALA A 338 1.74 -4.69 16.55
CA ALA A 338 0.73 -5.43 15.79
C ALA A 338 0.70 -6.92 16.19
N VAL A 339 1.86 -7.59 16.19
CA VAL A 339 1.97 -9.01 16.57
C VAL A 339 1.56 -9.22 18.03
N ALA A 340 1.89 -8.30 18.93
CA ALA A 340 1.45 -8.36 20.32
C ALA A 340 -0.08 -8.25 20.47
N LEU A 341 -0.72 -7.35 19.70
CA LEU A 341 -2.19 -7.26 19.66
C LEU A 341 -2.80 -8.57 19.16
N MET A 342 -2.27 -9.13 18.07
CA MET A 342 -2.79 -10.39 17.49
C MET A 342 -2.58 -11.61 18.39
N ARG A 343 -1.76 -11.52 19.43
CA ARG A 343 -1.61 -12.54 20.47
C ARG A 343 -2.45 -12.26 21.72
N THR A 344 -3.03 -11.06 21.85
CA THR A 344 -3.87 -10.67 22.98
C THR A 344 -5.30 -11.18 22.75
N PRO A 345 -5.86 -12.01 23.66
CA PRO A 345 -7.24 -12.47 23.56
C PRO A 345 -8.24 -11.32 23.58
N ASN A 346 -9.32 -11.44 22.80
CA ASN A 346 -10.44 -10.51 22.86
C ASN A 346 -11.47 -11.01 23.91
N PRO A 347 -11.66 -10.31 25.05
CA PRO A 347 -12.58 -10.76 26.10
C PRO A 347 -14.06 -10.73 25.67
N GLU A 348 -14.43 -9.90 24.69
CA GLU A 348 -15.81 -9.84 24.16
C GLU A 348 -16.11 -10.96 23.15
N ARG A 349 -15.06 -11.60 22.61
CA ARG A 349 -15.16 -12.58 21.51
C ARG A 349 -14.29 -13.80 21.84
N PRO A 350 -14.80 -14.75 22.64
CA PRO A 350 -14.05 -15.95 23.02
C PRO A 350 -13.46 -16.70 21.82
N GLY A 351 -12.15 -17.00 21.89
CA GLY A 351 -11.42 -17.67 20.82
C GLY A 351 -10.88 -16.75 19.72
N ARG A 352 -11.08 -15.43 19.82
CA ARG A 352 -10.50 -14.42 18.92
C ARG A 352 -9.42 -13.61 19.64
N THR A 353 -8.56 -12.97 18.86
CA THR A 353 -7.56 -12.02 19.36
C THR A 353 -7.78 -10.63 18.77
N LEU A 354 -7.09 -9.63 19.30
CA LEU A 354 -7.20 -8.25 18.81
C LEU A 354 -6.55 -8.10 17.44
N CYS A 355 -7.18 -7.34 16.55
CA CYS A 355 -6.58 -6.96 15.27
C CYS A 355 -6.08 -5.50 15.32
N PRO A 356 -4.87 -5.19 14.83
CA PRO A 356 -4.44 -3.82 14.60
C PRO A 356 -5.44 -3.11 13.68
N ARG A 357 -5.85 -1.89 14.05
CA ARG A 357 -6.86 -1.12 13.28
C ARG A 357 -6.26 -0.26 12.18
N PHE A 358 -4.97 0.07 12.32
CA PHE A 358 -4.27 1.02 11.44
C PHE A 358 -5.08 2.31 11.26
N ALA A 359 -5.69 2.81 12.34
CA ALA A 359 -6.49 4.02 12.27
C ALA A 359 -5.59 5.24 12.41
N TYR A 360 -5.66 6.14 11.43
CA TYR A 360 -4.97 7.42 11.51
C TYR A 360 -5.76 8.43 12.34
N VAL A 361 -5.11 9.03 13.33
CA VAL A 361 -5.66 10.08 14.18
C VAL A 361 -4.96 11.39 13.82
N ALA A 362 -5.64 12.21 13.04
CA ALA A 362 -5.13 13.49 12.54
C ALA A 362 -4.67 14.41 13.69
N LEU A 363 -3.63 15.21 13.42
CA LEU A 363 -3.14 16.22 14.35
C LEU A 363 -4.26 17.19 14.77
N GLY A 364 -4.29 17.54 16.06
CA GLY A 364 -5.31 18.40 16.65
C GLY A 364 -6.04 17.73 17.82
N GLY A 365 -7.22 18.27 18.15
CA GLY A 365 -7.90 17.97 19.42
C GLY A 365 -8.15 16.49 19.71
N ASP A 366 -8.38 15.65 18.70
CA ASP A 366 -8.62 14.21 18.93
C ASP A 366 -7.35 13.41 19.18
N ARG A 367 -6.21 13.83 18.58
CA ARG A 367 -4.90 13.26 18.90
C ARG A 367 -4.40 13.74 20.25
N ASP A 368 -4.60 15.01 20.59
CA ASP A 368 -4.23 15.54 21.90
C ASP A 368 -5.04 14.86 23.01
N LYS A 369 -6.34 14.63 22.80
CA LYS A 369 -7.18 13.83 23.71
C LYS A 369 -6.71 12.39 23.80
N LEU A 370 -6.22 11.80 22.71
CA LEU A 370 -5.68 10.44 22.73
C LEU A 370 -4.38 10.39 23.55
N ILE A 371 -3.43 11.29 23.28
CA ILE A 371 -2.16 11.39 24.00
C ILE A 371 -2.41 11.60 25.49
N ARG A 372 -3.22 12.59 25.87
CA ARG A 372 -3.53 12.87 27.29
C ARG A 372 -4.12 11.65 27.99
N ARG A 373 -5.08 10.95 27.36
CA ARG A 373 -5.67 9.72 27.93
C ARG A 373 -4.65 8.61 28.16
N LEU A 374 -3.66 8.48 27.28
CA LEU A 374 -2.58 7.48 27.42
C LEU A 374 -1.57 7.88 28.51
N GLU A 375 -1.24 9.17 28.61
CA GLU A 375 -0.33 9.71 29.62
C GLU A 375 -0.91 9.61 31.05
N GLU A 376 -2.18 10.00 31.25
CA GLU A 376 -2.87 9.93 32.55
C GLU A 376 -2.90 8.52 33.13
N ARG A 377 -3.01 7.49 32.26
CA ARG A 377 -3.01 6.09 32.67
C ARG A 377 -1.61 5.52 32.91
N SER A 378 -0.60 6.01 32.20
CA SER A 378 0.79 5.60 32.40
C SER A 378 1.35 6.12 33.73
N GLY A 379 0.88 7.28 34.20
CA GLY A 379 1.24 7.85 35.51
C GLY A 379 0.42 7.31 36.70
N SER A 380 -0.58 6.47 36.45
CA SER A 380 -1.43 5.83 37.49
C SER A 380 -1.01 4.39 37.83
N ARG A 381 0.09 3.90 37.25
CA ARG A 381 0.74 2.62 37.56
C ARG A 381 2.06 2.89 38.27
#